data_AF-A0AAU6KT85-F1
#
_entry.id   AF-A0AAU6KT85-F1
#
_cell.length_a   1.000
_cell.length_b   1.000
_cell.length_c   1.000
_cell.angle_alpha   90.00
_cell.angle_beta   90.00
_cell.angle_gamma   90.00
#
_symmetry.space_group_name_H-M   'P 1'
#
loop_
_entity.id
_entity.type
_entity.pdbx_description
1 polymer ?
#
loop_
_entity_poly.entity_id
_entity_poly.type
_entity_poly.pdbx_seq_one_letter_code
_entity_poly.pdbx_strand_id
1 'polypeptide(L)'
;MANERLRGAIVDLGLTLDEVAERLGVAAKTVERWINEPERKPYRRFQFATASLLRCEVSYLWPDERTSAEVAAAGNAELVRLYPHRSVVMQTLWTNLYSKATRQFDLLVYSGFWLTEDASFHRIVKEKSADGVPIRFTLGDPTSPAVAVRGEDEGIGAAMAGKIRNALINYGPLFGLPGVEFRLHSTTLYNSIYRADDEMLANGHLYGVGAYMAPVLHLQRVPGGELFDAYAESVEKVWESARPISSPADWEGTV
;
A
#
# COMPACT_ATOMS: atom_id res chain seq x y z
N MET A 1 36.80 -8.48 4.28
CA MET A 1 37.50 -7.65 5.29
C MET A 1 36.51 -7.32 6.39
N ALA A 2 36.95 -7.31 7.65
CA ALA A 2 36.10 -6.96 8.79
C ALA A 2 35.46 -5.57 8.61
N ASN A 3 34.28 -5.36 9.19
CA ASN A 3 33.57 -4.10 9.18
C ASN A 3 34.20 -3.11 10.18
N GLU A 4 35.32 -2.52 9.77
CA GLU A 4 36.07 -1.56 10.57
C GLU A 4 35.28 -0.26 10.83
N ARG A 5 34.28 0.06 10.00
CA ARG A 5 33.41 1.23 10.21
C ARG A 5 32.48 1.01 11.40
N LEU A 6 31.89 -0.18 11.52
CA LEU A 6 31.10 -0.58 12.68
C LEU A 6 31.95 -0.63 13.94
N ARG A 7 33.14 -1.25 13.85
CA ARG A 7 34.10 -1.28 14.97
C ARG A 7 34.48 0.13 15.42
N GLY A 8 34.84 1.00 14.48
CA GLY A 8 35.21 2.39 14.73
C GLY A 8 34.09 3.19 15.38
N ALA A 9 32.87 3.15 14.83
CA ALA A 9 31.73 3.88 15.35
C ALA A 9 31.34 3.48 16.78
N ILE A 10 31.49 2.20 17.14
CA ILE A 10 31.28 1.71 18.51
C ILE A 10 32.33 2.31 19.46
N VAL A 11 33.60 2.28 19.06
CA VAL A 11 34.72 2.82 19.85
C VAL A 11 34.64 4.34 20.00
N ASP A 12 34.27 5.06 18.95
CA ASP A 12 34.15 6.52 18.95
C ASP A 12 33.09 7.04 19.93
N LEU A 13 32.04 6.24 20.17
CA LEU A 13 31.01 6.53 21.18
C LEU A 13 31.34 5.96 22.57
N GLY A 14 32.51 5.34 22.74
CA GLY A 14 32.95 4.76 24.00
C GLY A 14 32.11 3.55 24.45
N LEU A 15 31.42 2.89 23.52
CA LEU A 15 30.58 1.73 23.81
C LEU A 15 31.39 0.43 23.69
N THR A 16 31.02 -0.56 24.49
CA THR A 16 31.47 -1.94 24.36
C THR A 16 30.52 -2.75 23.48
N LEU A 17 31.00 -3.90 22.97
CA LEU A 17 30.13 -4.81 22.19
C LEU A 17 28.96 -5.35 23.02
N ASP A 18 29.17 -5.56 24.32
CA ASP A 18 28.14 -6.03 25.25
C ASP A 18 27.06 -4.98 25.45
N GLU A 19 27.42 -3.71 25.64
CA GLU A 19 26.44 -2.62 25.78
C GLU A 19 25.64 -2.38 24.50
N VAL A 20 26.28 -2.51 23.34
CA VAL A 20 25.58 -2.45 22.04
C VAL A 20 24.60 -3.62 21.92
N ALA A 21 25.02 -4.82 22.30
CA ALA A 21 24.19 -6.02 22.22
C ALA A 21 22.98 -5.95 23.17
N GLU A 22 23.19 -5.48 24.41
CA GLU A 22 22.15 -5.27 25.41
C GLU A 22 21.09 -4.28 24.90
N ARG A 23 21.51 -3.10 24.40
CA ARG A 23 20.58 -2.08 23.87
C ARG A 23 19.81 -2.54 22.64
N LEU A 24 20.38 -3.46 21.85
CA LEU A 24 19.74 -4.03 20.67
C LEU A 24 18.94 -5.30 20.97
N GLY A 25 19.00 -5.83 22.20
CA GLY A 25 18.33 -7.08 22.57
C GLY A 25 18.90 -8.30 21.83
N VAL A 26 20.21 -8.32 21.53
CA VAL A 26 20.90 -9.43 20.86
C VAL A 26 22.06 -9.93 21.71
N ALA A 27 22.64 -11.09 21.35
CA ALA A 27 23.85 -11.59 22.00
C ALA A 27 25.09 -10.80 21.53
N ALA A 28 26.06 -10.55 22.42
CA ALA A 28 27.32 -9.86 22.08
C ALA A 28 28.08 -10.52 20.93
N LYS A 29 28.07 -11.86 20.89
CA LYS A 29 28.63 -12.65 19.79
C LYS A 29 27.98 -12.34 18.44
N THR A 30 26.72 -11.92 18.41
CA THR A 30 26.04 -11.49 17.18
C THR A 30 26.62 -10.19 16.67
N VAL A 31 26.88 -9.21 17.55
CA VAL A 31 27.52 -7.93 17.20
C VAL A 31 28.97 -8.14 16.75
N GLU A 32 29.71 -8.99 17.46
CA GLU A 32 31.07 -9.39 17.08
C GLU A 32 31.11 -10.00 15.67
N ARG A 33 30.12 -10.84 15.35
CA ARG A 33 29.97 -11.42 14.01
C ARG A 33 29.69 -10.37 12.94
N TRP A 34 28.87 -9.36 13.21
CA TRP A 34 28.65 -8.26 12.25
C TRP A 34 29.92 -7.47 11.94
N ILE A 35 30.89 -7.48 12.85
CA ILE A 35 32.20 -6.87 12.65
C ILE A 35 33.14 -7.83 11.88
N ASN A 36 33.25 -9.08 12.33
CA ASN A 36 34.30 -9.97 11.85
C ASN A 36 33.90 -10.78 10.60
N GLU A 37 32.60 -11.03 10.37
CA GLU A 37 32.06 -11.84 9.27
C GLU A 37 31.38 -10.92 8.22
N PRO A 38 32.03 -10.57 7.10
CA PRO A 38 31.54 -9.56 6.16
C PRO A 38 30.22 -9.94 5.48
N GLU A 39 30.00 -11.24 5.28
CA GLU A 39 28.78 -11.79 4.71
C GLU A 39 27.61 -11.82 5.70
N ARG A 40 27.89 -11.64 6.99
CA ARG A 40 26.88 -11.74 8.05
C ARG A 40 26.36 -10.36 8.44
N LYS A 41 25.50 -9.82 7.58
CA LYS A 41 24.81 -8.56 7.85
C LYS A 41 23.63 -8.78 8.82
N PRO A 42 23.33 -7.80 9.70
CA PRO A 42 22.10 -7.83 10.48
C PRO A 42 20.87 -7.81 9.56
N TYR A 43 19.74 -8.32 10.06
CA TYR A 43 18.45 -8.00 9.45
C TYR A 43 18.22 -6.49 9.46
N ARG A 44 17.47 -5.97 8.47
CA ARG A 44 17.24 -4.53 8.25
C ARG A 44 16.82 -3.78 9.53
N ARG A 45 15.95 -4.37 10.37
CA ARG A 45 15.57 -3.80 11.69
C ARG A 45 16.77 -3.53 12.61
N PHE A 46 17.72 -4.45 12.64
CA PHE A 46 18.92 -4.34 13.47
C PHE A 46 19.95 -3.41 12.83
N GLN A 47 20.05 -3.37 11.50
CA GLN A 47 20.88 -2.39 10.81
C GLN A 47 20.46 -0.96 11.18
N PHE A 48 19.15 -0.65 11.08
CA PHE A 48 18.61 0.65 11.48
C PHE A 48 18.81 0.93 12.98
N ALA A 49 18.53 -0.04 13.85
CA ALA A 49 18.70 0.14 15.29
C ALA A 49 20.17 0.38 15.68
N THR A 50 21.11 -0.34 15.07
CA THR A 50 22.55 -0.12 15.27
C THR A 50 22.98 1.24 14.74
N ALA A 51 22.59 1.63 13.53
CA ALA A 51 22.91 2.94 12.95
C ALA A 51 22.37 4.09 13.81
N SER A 52 21.13 3.96 14.30
CA SER A 52 20.51 4.93 15.22
C SER A 52 21.26 5.02 16.55
N LEU A 53 21.60 3.88 17.16
CA LEU A 53 22.39 3.82 18.38
C LEU A 53 23.77 4.48 18.21
N LEU A 54 24.40 4.24 17.04
CA LEU A 54 25.73 4.75 16.71
C LEU A 54 25.71 6.13 16.04
N ARG A 55 24.54 6.75 15.91
CA ARG A 55 24.34 8.11 15.34
C ARG A 55 25.00 8.30 13.97
N CYS A 56 24.93 7.29 13.12
CA CYS A 56 25.45 7.33 11.75
C CYS A 56 24.44 6.73 10.77
N GLU A 57 24.72 6.85 9.47
CA GLU A 57 23.89 6.27 8.42
C GLU A 57 24.12 4.75 8.30
N VAL A 58 23.07 4.01 7.92
CA VAL A 58 23.17 2.57 7.66
C VAL A 58 24.21 2.29 6.57
N SER A 59 24.23 3.08 5.50
CA SER A 59 25.18 2.96 4.39
C SER A 59 26.62 3.30 4.78
N TYR A 60 26.83 4.07 5.86
CA TYR A 60 28.17 4.25 6.42
C TYR A 60 28.66 2.92 6.98
N LEU A 61 27.85 2.25 7.81
CA LEU A 61 28.18 0.97 8.43
C LEU A 61 28.21 -0.20 7.44
N TRP A 62 27.33 -0.21 6.44
CA TRP A 62 27.23 -1.24 5.41
C TRP A 62 27.19 -0.59 4.02
N PRO A 63 28.34 -0.38 3.34
CA PRO A 63 28.42 0.40 2.10
C PRO A 63 27.61 -0.14 0.91
N ASP A 64 27.21 -1.42 0.91
CA ASP A 64 26.32 -1.94 -0.12
C ASP A 64 24.85 -1.58 0.12
N GLU A 65 24.52 -1.03 1.30
CA GLU A 65 23.20 -0.49 1.59
C GLU A 65 23.08 0.92 1.00
N ARG A 66 21.92 1.22 0.43
CA ARG A 66 21.61 2.55 -0.07
C ARG A 66 21.55 3.55 1.08
N THR A 67 22.09 4.74 0.85
CA THR A 67 21.95 5.87 1.77
C THR A 67 20.48 6.27 1.91
N SER A 68 20.11 6.86 3.06
CA SER A 68 18.77 7.44 3.25
C SER A 68 18.40 8.45 2.15
N ALA A 69 19.39 9.19 1.64
CA ALA A 69 19.21 10.13 0.53
C ALA A 69 18.88 9.42 -0.80
N GLU A 70 19.54 8.31 -1.13
CA GLU A 70 19.26 7.52 -2.34
C GLU A 70 17.89 6.83 -2.26
N VAL A 71 17.49 6.37 -1.08
CA VAL A 71 16.14 5.82 -0.85
C VAL A 71 15.09 6.92 -1.05
N ALA A 72 15.28 8.08 -0.42
CA ALA A 72 14.36 9.21 -0.58
C ALA A 72 14.29 9.73 -2.02
N ALA A 73 15.42 9.78 -2.74
CA ALA A 73 15.47 10.18 -4.13
C ALA A 73 14.67 9.23 -5.04
N ALA A 74 14.77 7.92 -4.83
CA ALA A 74 13.96 6.96 -5.58
C ALA A 74 12.47 7.06 -5.23
N GLY A 75 12.12 7.21 -3.95
CA GLY A 75 10.73 7.44 -3.55
C GLY A 75 10.14 8.72 -4.16
N ASN A 76 10.93 9.79 -4.24
CA ASN A 76 10.52 11.02 -4.94
C ASN A 76 10.33 10.80 -6.44
N ALA A 77 11.13 9.93 -7.06
CA ALA A 77 10.98 9.57 -8.47
C ALA A 77 9.72 8.72 -8.72
N GLU A 78 9.21 7.99 -7.72
CA GLU A 78 7.93 7.28 -7.80
C GLU A 78 6.73 8.24 -7.77
N LEU A 79 6.86 9.40 -7.14
CA LEU A 79 5.79 10.40 -7.04
C LEU A 79 5.67 11.22 -8.32
N VAL A 80 4.78 10.79 -9.22
CA VAL A 80 4.44 11.53 -10.45
C VAL A 80 3.75 12.84 -10.09
N ARG A 81 2.77 12.79 -9.18
CA ARG A 81 2.02 13.98 -8.76
C ARG A 81 1.35 13.79 -7.41
N LEU A 82 1.43 14.82 -6.58
CA LEU A 82 0.56 14.97 -5.39
C LEU A 82 -0.58 15.92 -5.74
N TYR A 83 -1.81 15.46 -5.55
CA TYR A 83 -3.00 16.30 -5.60
C TYR A 83 -3.45 16.61 -4.16
N PRO A 84 -3.68 17.90 -3.81
CA PRO A 84 -4.03 18.28 -2.45
C PRO A 84 -5.38 17.71 -2.00
N HIS A 85 -6.31 17.48 -2.94
CA HIS A 85 -7.56 16.79 -2.69
C HIS A 85 -8.11 16.10 -3.96
N ARG A 86 -8.88 15.02 -3.81
CA ARG A 86 -9.40 14.24 -4.94
C ARG A 86 -10.28 15.06 -5.90
N SER A 87 -11.01 16.07 -5.41
CA SER A 87 -11.91 16.86 -6.27
C SER A 87 -11.21 17.72 -7.33
N VAL A 88 -9.88 17.96 -7.24
CA VAL A 88 -9.11 18.60 -8.32
C VAL A 88 -8.50 17.61 -9.30
N VAL A 89 -8.63 16.31 -9.05
CA VAL A 89 -8.18 15.28 -9.98
C VAL A 89 -9.24 15.12 -11.06
N MET A 90 -8.83 15.17 -12.33
CA MET A 90 -9.75 14.92 -13.44
C MET A 90 -10.26 13.48 -13.36
N GLN A 91 -11.58 13.28 -13.47
CA GLN A 91 -12.18 11.93 -13.45
C GLN A 91 -11.57 11.00 -14.51
N THR A 92 -11.20 11.57 -15.66
CA THR A 92 -10.53 10.85 -16.75
C THR A 92 -9.20 10.22 -16.36
N LEU A 93 -8.56 10.64 -15.26
CA LEU A 93 -7.31 10.04 -14.81
C LEU A 93 -7.48 8.56 -14.43
N TRP A 94 -8.58 8.20 -13.77
CA TRP A 94 -8.85 6.80 -13.39
C TRP A 94 -9.16 5.93 -14.61
N THR A 95 -9.99 6.41 -15.53
CA THR A 95 -10.28 5.67 -16.76
C THR A 95 -9.03 5.55 -17.63
N ASN A 96 -8.21 6.59 -17.72
CA ASN A 96 -6.92 6.53 -18.42
C ASN A 96 -5.95 5.52 -17.78
N LEU A 97 -5.82 5.52 -16.44
CA LEU A 97 -5.03 4.55 -15.69
C LEU A 97 -5.42 3.12 -16.09
N TYR A 98 -6.71 2.78 -15.95
CA TYR A 98 -7.20 1.44 -16.20
C TYR A 98 -7.23 1.03 -17.68
N SER A 99 -7.41 1.99 -18.60
CA SER A 99 -7.40 1.71 -20.04
C SER A 99 -6.05 1.17 -20.55
N LYS A 100 -4.96 1.45 -19.83
CA LYS A 100 -3.60 1.00 -20.17
C LYS A 100 -3.22 -0.34 -19.55
N ALA A 101 -4.05 -0.89 -18.66
CA ALA A 101 -3.73 -2.13 -17.95
C ALA A 101 -3.54 -3.31 -18.91
N THR A 102 -2.53 -4.12 -18.65
CA THR A 102 -2.17 -5.31 -19.44
C THR A 102 -1.85 -6.55 -18.59
N ARG A 103 -1.46 -6.37 -17.32
CA ARG A 103 -1.04 -7.44 -16.41
C ARG A 103 -1.87 -7.46 -15.13
N GLN A 104 -2.30 -6.30 -14.65
CA GLN A 104 -2.94 -6.15 -13.35
C GLN A 104 -3.90 -4.97 -13.33
N PHE A 105 -5.07 -5.19 -12.73
CA PHE A 105 -6.08 -4.18 -12.47
C PHE A 105 -6.65 -4.40 -11.08
N ASP A 106 -6.42 -3.45 -10.17
CA ASP A 106 -6.94 -3.51 -8.81
C ASP A 106 -7.69 -2.25 -8.42
N LEU A 107 -8.77 -2.48 -7.68
CA LEU A 107 -9.53 -1.44 -7.00
C LEU A 107 -9.72 -1.88 -5.55
N LEU A 108 -9.20 -1.10 -4.61
CA LEU A 108 -9.36 -1.29 -3.17
C LEU A 108 -9.99 -0.04 -2.55
N VAL A 109 -11.24 -0.14 -2.11
CA VAL A 109 -12.02 0.98 -1.59
C VAL A 109 -13.03 0.49 -0.56
N TYR A 110 -13.58 1.40 0.27
CA TYR A 110 -14.84 1.08 0.92
C TYR A 110 -15.99 1.00 -0.09
N SER A 111 -16.28 2.10 -0.82
CA SER A 111 -17.33 2.11 -1.86
C SER A 111 -16.82 2.46 -3.26
N GLY A 112 -15.93 3.45 -3.40
CA GLY A 112 -15.52 3.95 -4.73
C GLY A 112 -16.71 4.45 -5.56
N PHE A 113 -17.80 4.87 -4.90
CA PHE A 113 -19.15 4.94 -5.48
C PHE A 113 -19.23 5.69 -6.83
N TRP A 114 -18.57 6.84 -6.95
CA TRP A 114 -18.57 7.67 -8.16
C TRP A 114 -18.05 6.94 -9.41
N LEU A 115 -17.11 6.00 -9.24
CA LEU A 115 -16.54 5.23 -10.35
C LEU A 115 -17.53 4.15 -10.83
N THR A 116 -18.41 3.69 -9.93
CA THR A 116 -19.45 2.71 -10.25
C THR A 116 -20.51 3.28 -11.19
N GLU A 117 -20.65 4.60 -11.26
CA GLU A 117 -21.61 5.32 -12.10
C GLU A 117 -21.01 5.73 -13.46
N ASP A 118 -19.69 5.56 -13.66
CA ASP A 118 -19.01 5.94 -14.90
C ASP A 118 -19.12 4.82 -15.95
N ALA A 119 -19.93 5.07 -16.99
CA ALA A 119 -20.10 4.15 -18.10
C ALA A 119 -18.79 3.86 -18.86
N SER A 120 -17.84 4.80 -18.89
CA SER A 120 -16.53 4.59 -19.51
C SER A 120 -15.71 3.60 -18.71
N PHE A 121 -15.76 3.67 -17.39
CA PHE A 121 -15.10 2.71 -16.51
C PHE A 121 -15.65 1.29 -16.72
N HIS A 122 -16.98 1.12 -16.76
CA HIS A 122 -17.61 -0.17 -17.04
C HIS A 122 -17.20 -0.76 -18.39
N ARG A 123 -17.14 0.08 -19.43
CA ARG A 123 -16.67 -0.34 -20.75
C ARG A 123 -15.22 -0.83 -20.69
N ILE A 124 -14.33 -0.08 -20.02
CA ILE A 124 -12.93 -0.46 -19.85
C ILE A 124 -12.80 -1.80 -19.13
N VAL A 125 -13.56 -2.04 -18.05
CA VAL A 125 -13.51 -3.32 -17.32
C VAL A 125 -13.90 -4.48 -18.24
N LYS A 126 -14.95 -4.32 -19.06
CA LYS A 126 -15.39 -5.34 -20.03
C LYS A 126 -14.33 -5.60 -21.10
N GLU A 127 -13.71 -4.56 -21.62
CA GLU A 127 -12.62 -4.66 -22.61
C GLU A 127 -11.41 -5.38 -22.01
N LYS A 128 -10.98 -5.00 -20.81
CA LYS A 128 -9.83 -5.62 -20.13
C LYS A 128 -10.07 -7.06 -19.72
N SER A 129 -11.31 -7.38 -19.32
CA SER A 129 -11.73 -8.77 -19.09
C SER A 129 -11.66 -9.59 -20.38
N ALA A 130 -12.12 -9.05 -21.52
CA ALA A 130 -12.03 -9.72 -22.81
C ALA A 130 -10.58 -9.90 -23.30
N ASP A 131 -9.69 -8.96 -22.97
CA ASP A 131 -8.25 -9.04 -23.22
C ASP A 131 -7.52 -10.04 -22.29
N GLY A 132 -8.22 -10.62 -21.30
CA GLY A 132 -7.67 -11.58 -20.35
C GLY A 132 -6.87 -10.96 -19.20
N VAL A 133 -7.02 -9.65 -18.95
CA VAL A 133 -6.38 -8.97 -17.82
C VAL A 133 -7.08 -9.38 -16.52
N PRO A 134 -6.34 -9.86 -15.49
CA PRO A 134 -6.91 -10.11 -14.16
C PRO A 134 -7.38 -8.81 -13.50
N ILE A 135 -8.64 -8.78 -13.07
CA ILE A 135 -9.31 -7.61 -12.50
C ILE A 135 -9.85 -7.96 -11.11
N ARG A 136 -9.41 -7.19 -10.11
CA ARG A 136 -9.75 -7.42 -8.71
C ARG A 136 -10.46 -6.21 -8.10
N PHE A 137 -11.71 -6.40 -7.73
CA PHE A 137 -12.50 -5.44 -6.99
C PHE A 137 -12.57 -5.84 -5.51
N THR A 138 -12.06 -4.97 -4.64
CA THR A 138 -12.05 -5.16 -3.19
C THR A 138 -12.82 -4.02 -2.56
N LEU A 139 -14.06 -4.29 -2.15
CA LEU A 139 -14.94 -3.31 -1.53
C LEU A 139 -15.05 -3.55 -0.03
N GLY A 140 -15.44 -2.54 0.73
CA GLY A 140 -15.70 -2.71 2.16
C GLY A 140 -16.87 -3.65 2.39
N ASP A 141 -16.82 -4.48 3.43
CA ASP A 141 -17.99 -5.26 3.85
C ASP A 141 -19.02 -4.32 4.52
N PRO A 142 -20.24 -4.16 3.95
CA PRO A 142 -21.26 -3.25 4.48
C PRO A 142 -21.67 -3.51 5.93
N THR A 143 -21.41 -4.71 6.45
CA THR A 143 -21.75 -5.14 7.82
C THR A 143 -20.58 -5.01 8.79
N SER A 144 -19.39 -4.67 8.30
CA SER A 144 -18.19 -4.62 9.12
C SER A 144 -18.15 -3.42 10.06
N PRO A 145 -17.56 -3.57 11.27
CA PRO A 145 -17.31 -2.45 12.17
C PRO A 145 -16.45 -1.36 11.54
N ALA A 146 -15.48 -1.71 10.69
CA ALA A 146 -14.59 -0.76 10.04
C ALA A 146 -15.34 0.20 9.10
N VAL A 147 -16.33 -0.32 8.35
CA VAL A 147 -17.23 0.50 7.51
C VAL A 147 -18.09 1.44 8.37
N ALA A 148 -18.63 0.94 9.49
CA ALA A 148 -19.44 1.75 10.39
C ALA A 148 -18.62 2.90 11.00
N VAL A 149 -17.43 2.60 11.53
CA VAL A 149 -16.50 3.60 12.06
C VAL A 149 -16.15 4.65 11.00
N ARG A 150 -15.82 4.22 9.77
CA ARG A 150 -15.52 5.17 8.69
C ARG A 150 -16.71 6.06 8.35
N GLY A 151 -17.92 5.51 8.39
CA GLY A 151 -19.14 6.28 8.21
C GLY A 151 -19.26 7.41 9.23
N GLU A 152 -19.10 7.10 10.51
CA GLU A 152 -19.12 8.09 11.59
C GLU A 152 -17.99 9.12 11.44
N ASP A 153 -16.75 8.67 11.20
CA ASP A 153 -15.58 9.55 11.06
C ASP A 153 -15.72 10.55 9.91
N GLU A 154 -16.35 10.19 8.79
CA GLU A 154 -16.60 11.09 7.66
C GLU A 154 -17.86 11.96 7.82
N GLY A 155 -18.64 11.77 8.88
CA GLY A 155 -19.96 12.42 9.04
C GLY A 155 -21.03 11.88 8.08
N ILE A 156 -20.82 10.69 7.50
CA ILE A 156 -21.75 10.00 6.60
C ILE A 156 -22.69 9.08 7.40
N GLY A 157 -22.22 8.57 8.55
CA GLY A 157 -22.90 7.61 9.40
C GLY A 157 -23.26 6.31 8.68
N ALA A 158 -24.41 5.74 9.06
CA ALA A 158 -24.95 4.49 8.51
C ALA A 158 -25.15 4.47 6.98
N ALA A 159 -25.18 5.65 6.33
CA ALA A 159 -25.28 5.74 4.88
C ALA A 159 -24.05 5.18 4.15
N MET A 160 -22.91 5.02 4.82
CA MET A 160 -21.71 4.42 4.22
C MET A 160 -21.98 2.99 3.72
N ALA A 161 -22.58 2.15 4.56
CA ALA A 161 -22.97 0.79 4.16
C ALA A 161 -23.93 0.80 2.96
N GLY A 162 -24.88 1.75 2.93
CA GLY A 162 -25.77 1.95 1.79
C GLY A 162 -25.04 2.29 0.50
N LYS A 163 -24.03 3.17 0.55
CA LYS A 163 -23.19 3.50 -0.63
C LYS A 163 -22.45 2.27 -1.17
N ILE A 164 -21.97 1.40 -0.29
CA ILE A 164 -21.30 0.16 -0.70
C ILE A 164 -22.30 -0.79 -1.38
N ARG A 165 -23.48 -0.98 -0.79
CA ARG A 165 -24.53 -1.81 -1.41
C ARG A 165 -24.91 -1.31 -2.79
N ASN A 166 -25.07 -0.01 -2.95
CA ASN A 166 -25.37 0.59 -4.25
C ASN A 166 -24.20 0.43 -5.24
N ALA A 167 -22.94 0.54 -4.78
CA ALA A 167 -21.77 0.28 -5.61
C ALA A 167 -21.75 -1.16 -6.14
N LEU A 168 -22.07 -2.15 -5.30
CA LEU A 168 -22.18 -3.56 -5.71
C LEU A 168 -23.28 -3.77 -6.75
N ILE A 169 -24.46 -3.16 -6.55
CA ILE A 169 -25.57 -3.22 -7.51
C ILE A 169 -25.14 -2.61 -8.85
N ASN A 170 -24.50 -1.43 -8.82
CA ASN A 170 -24.02 -0.76 -10.02
C ASN A 170 -23.02 -1.65 -10.77
N TYR A 171 -22.11 -2.34 -10.07
CA TYR A 171 -21.18 -3.28 -10.67
C TYR A 171 -21.80 -4.61 -11.11
N GLY A 172 -23.10 -4.86 -10.90
CA GLY A 172 -23.81 -6.07 -11.30
C GLY A 172 -23.45 -6.61 -12.70
N PRO A 173 -23.42 -5.78 -13.76
CA PRO A 173 -23.05 -6.22 -15.11
C PRO A 173 -21.59 -6.66 -15.30
N LEU A 174 -20.73 -6.50 -14.29
CA LEU A 174 -19.32 -6.90 -14.30
C LEU A 174 -19.09 -8.25 -13.58
N PHE A 175 -20.05 -8.70 -12.77
CA PHE A 175 -19.98 -10.02 -12.12
C PHE A 175 -20.06 -11.13 -13.17
N GLY A 176 -19.26 -12.19 -12.97
CA GLY A 176 -19.21 -13.34 -13.86
C GLY A 176 -18.44 -13.14 -15.17
N LEU A 177 -17.89 -11.93 -15.41
CA LEU A 177 -16.97 -11.70 -16.52
C LEU A 177 -15.66 -12.48 -16.31
N PRO A 178 -15.04 -13.04 -17.37
CA PRO A 178 -13.77 -13.75 -17.26
C PRO A 178 -12.67 -12.90 -16.60
N GLY A 179 -12.00 -13.45 -15.59
CA GLY A 179 -10.91 -12.77 -14.90
C GLY A 179 -11.33 -11.59 -14.00
N VAL A 180 -12.63 -11.34 -13.82
CA VAL A 180 -13.14 -10.33 -12.89
C VAL A 180 -13.55 -10.99 -11.57
N GLU A 181 -12.89 -10.61 -10.49
CA GLU A 181 -13.18 -11.09 -9.14
C GLU A 181 -13.61 -9.95 -8.22
N PHE A 182 -14.63 -10.22 -7.38
CA PHE A 182 -15.10 -9.32 -6.34
C PHE A 182 -14.88 -9.92 -4.96
N ARG A 183 -14.39 -9.11 -4.02
CA ARG A 183 -14.25 -9.46 -2.61
C ARG A 183 -14.71 -8.34 -1.68
N LEU A 184 -15.14 -8.71 -0.48
CA LEU A 184 -15.48 -7.81 0.61
C LEU A 184 -14.42 -7.90 1.73
N HIS A 185 -13.93 -6.75 2.18
CA HIS A 185 -12.93 -6.66 3.26
C HIS A 185 -13.50 -5.96 4.50
N SER A 186 -13.05 -6.39 5.68
CA SER A 186 -13.40 -5.77 6.97
C SER A 186 -12.25 -4.94 7.56
N THR A 187 -11.19 -4.71 6.80
CA THR A 187 -9.99 -3.98 7.21
C THR A 187 -10.23 -2.47 7.32
N THR A 188 -9.65 -1.84 8.34
CA THR A 188 -9.53 -0.38 8.40
C THR A 188 -8.61 0.10 7.28
N LEU A 189 -9.15 0.89 6.34
CA LEU A 189 -8.35 1.50 5.29
C LEU A 189 -7.78 2.87 5.71
N TYR A 190 -6.52 3.09 5.35
CA TYR A 190 -5.85 4.39 5.42
C TYR A 190 -5.84 5.10 4.06
N ASN A 191 -6.05 4.34 2.98
CA ASN A 191 -6.07 4.83 1.62
C ASN A 191 -7.06 3.98 0.81
N SER A 192 -7.73 4.61 -0.14
CA SER A 192 -8.35 3.92 -1.27
C SER A 192 -7.31 3.82 -2.38
N ILE A 193 -7.09 2.63 -2.95
CA ILE A 193 -6.02 2.37 -3.92
C ILE A 193 -6.61 1.92 -5.25
N TYR A 194 -6.12 2.52 -6.32
CA TYR A 194 -6.46 2.19 -7.70
C TYR A 194 -5.14 1.87 -8.41
N ARG A 195 -4.91 0.61 -8.80
CA ARG A 195 -3.65 0.18 -9.43
C ARG A 195 -3.93 -0.42 -10.81
N ALA A 196 -3.12 -0.02 -11.78
CA ALA A 196 -3.04 -0.68 -13.08
C ALA A 196 -1.55 -0.90 -13.41
N ASP A 197 -1.15 -2.16 -13.52
CA ASP A 197 0.25 -2.56 -13.77
C ASP A 197 1.24 -1.87 -12.80
N ASP A 198 2.06 -0.95 -13.32
CA ASP A 198 3.11 -0.21 -12.61
C ASP A 198 2.71 1.24 -12.27
N GLU A 199 1.42 1.58 -12.39
CA GLU A 199 0.87 2.90 -12.11
C GLU A 199 -0.24 2.80 -11.04
N MET A 200 -0.29 3.77 -10.12
CA MET A 200 -1.21 3.74 -8.98
C MET A 200 -1.70 5.13 -8.58
N LEU A 201 -2.97 5.22 -8.20
CA LEU A 201 -3.53 6.35 -7.46
C LEU A 201 -3.86 5.89 -6.05
N ALA A 202 -3.19 6.46 -5.05
CA ALA A 202 -3.48 6.25 -3.64
C ALA A 202 -4.21 7.49 -3.09
N ASN A 203 -5.51 7.37 -2.88
CA ASN A 203 -6.33 8.42 -2.28
C ASN A 203 -6.33 8.25 -0.76
N GLY A 204 -5.57 9.11 -0.08
CA GLY A 204 -5.41 9.09 1.38
C GLY A 204 -6.72 9.35 2.10
N HIS A 205 -6.84 8.79 3.30
CA HIS A 205 -7.96 9.05 4.19
C HIS A 205 -7.51 10.01 5.28
N LEU A 206 -8.21 11.13 5.39
CA LEU A 206 -8.02 12.08 6.49
C LEU A 206 -9.20 11.90 7.46
N TYR A 207 -8.90 11.88 8.77
CA TYR A 207 -9.92 11.78 9.81
C TYR A 207 -10.83 13.02 9.78
N GLY A 208 -12.15 12.85 9.87
CA GLY A 208 -13.09 13.97 9.80
C GLY A 208 -13.34 14.53 8.40
N VAL A 209 -12.69 13.98 7.37
CA VAL A 209 -12.70 14.54 6.00
C VAL A 209 -13.18 13.49 5.00
N GLY A 210 -14.23 13.85 4.26
CA GLY A 210 -14.75 13.01 3.19
C GLY A 210 -13.71 12.74 2.11
N ALA A 211 -13.73 11.53 1.53
CA ALA A 211 -12.70 11.09 0.58
C ALA A 211 -12.46 12.02 -0.63
N TYR A 212 -13.46 12.83 -1.02
CA TYR A 212 -13.34 13.80 -2.11
C TYR A 212 -12.45 15.02 -1.77
N MET A 213 -12.27 15.33 -0.49
CA MET A 213 -11.40 16.41 0.01
C MET A 213 -10.04 15.90 0.52
N ALA A 214 -9.80 14.60 0.43
CA ALA A 214 -8.55 13.99 0.89
C ALA A 214 -7.53 13.87 -0.25
N PRO A 215 -6.21 13.88 0.03
CA PRO A 215 -5.16 13.95 -0.98
C PRO A 215 -5.11 12.70 -1.85
N VAL A 216 -4.51 12.83 -3.03
CA VAL A 216 -4.23 11.70 -3.93
C VAL A 216 -2.75 11.74 -4.32
N LEU A 217 -2.06 10.63 -4.08
CA LEU A 217 -0.73 10.37 -4.61
C LEU A 217 -0.88 9.62 -5.93
N HIS A 218 -0.29 10.16 -6.99
CA HIS A 218 -0.11 9.47 -8.25
C HIS A 218 1.31 8.92 -8.29
N LEU A 219 1.41 7.60 -8.26
CA LEU A 219 2.65 6.85 -8.17
C LEU A 219 2.91 6.08 -9.47
N GLN A 220 4.16 6.02 -9.88
CA GLN A 220 4.68 5.15 -10.92
C GLN A 220 5.80 4.31 -10.31
N ARG A 221 5.76 2.99 -10.52
CA ARG A 221 6.83 2.10 -10.07
C ARG A 221 8.13 2.43 -10.81
N VAL A 222 9.22 2.57 -10.08
CA VAL A 222 10.56 2.79 -10.64
C VAL A 222 11.57 1.79 -10.07
N PRO A 223 12.64 1.42 -10.80
CA PRO A 223 13.70 0.59 -10.26
C PRO A 223 14.33 1.21 -9.01
N GLY A 224 14.45 0.43 -7.94
CA GLY A 224 14.94 0.93 -6.65
C GLY A 224 13.93 1.81 -5.89
N GLY A 225 12.72 1.98 -6.40
CA GLY A 225 11.59 2.47 -5.61
C GLY A 225 11.18 1.45 -4.55
N GLU A 226 10.64 1.94 -3.43
CA GLU A 226 10.10 1.10 -2.36
C GLU A 226 8.64 1.50 -2.03
N LEU A 227 8.21 2.70 -2.41
CA LEU A 227 6.90 3.26 -2.05
C LEU A 227 5.77 2.56 -2.78
N PHE A 228 5.87 2.38 -4.10
CA PHE A 228 4.86 1.69 -4.90
C PHE A 228 4.71 0.24 -4.42
N ASP A 229 5.83 -0.45 -4.21
CA ASP A 229 5.84 -1.86 -3.81
C ASP A 229 5.25 -2.05 -2.40
N ALA A 230 5.46 -1.10 -1.48
CA ALA A 230 4.84 -1.12 -0.16
C ALA A 230 3.30 -0.97 -0.23
N TYR A 231 2.78 -0.07 -1.08
CA TYR A 231 1.33 0.03 -1.30
C TYR A 231 0.77 -1.20 -2.03
N ALA A 232 1.50 -1.74 -3.01
CA ALA A 232 1.16 -2.96 -3.71
C ALA A 232 1.03 -4.16 -2.75
N GLU A 233 1.99 -4.34 -1.84
CA GLU A 233 1.94 -5.39 -0.81
C GLU A 233 0.76 -5.20 0.15
N SER A 234 0.41 -3.95 0.48
CA SER A 234 -0.80 -3.64 1.26
C SER A 234 -2.08 -4.08 0.55
N VAL A 235 -2.18 -3.88 -0.77
CA VAL A 235 -3.30 -4.38 -1.58
C VAL A 235 -3.39 -5.90 -1.50
N GLU A 236 -2.27 -6.62 -1.63
CA GLU A 236 -2.25 -8.08 -1.51
C GLU A 236 -2.71 -8.56 -0.13
N LYS A 237 -2.22 -7.95 0.95
CA LYS A 237 -2.64 -8.30 2.32
C LYS A 237 -4.14 -8.15 2.53
N VAL A 238 -4.73 -7.08 2.01
CA VAL A 238 -6.19 -6.90 2.10
C VAL A 238 -6.91 -7.93 1.24
N TRP A 239 -6.46 -8.15 0.00
CA TRP A 239 -7.04 -9.13 -0.93
C TRP A 239 -7.09 -10.54 -0.37
N GLU A 240 -5.97 -11.02 0.20
CA GLU A 240 -5.84 -12.36 0.79
C GLU A 240 -6.79 -12.58 1.96
N SER A 241 -7.04 -11.55 2.76
CA SER A 241 -7.98 -11.61 3.90
C SER A 241 -9.44 -11.35 3.53
N ALA A 242 -9.71 -10.84 2.34
CA ALA A 242 -11.04 -10.46 1.89
C ALA A 242 -11.88 -11.68 1.47
N ARG A 243 -13.19 -11.64 1.76
CA ARG A 243 -14.13 -12.70 1.45
C ARG A 243 -14.62 -12.59 0.00
N PRO A 244 -14.53 -13.64 -0.83
CA PRO A 244 -15.07 -13.62 -2.19
C PRO A 244 -16.60 -13.52 -2.22
N ILE A 245 -17.10 -12.82 -3.24
CA ILE A 245 -18.53 -12.73 -3.57
C ILE A 245 -18.73 -12.99 -5.07
N SER A 246 -19.85 -13.61 -5.40
CA SER A 246 -20.22 -14.01 -6.77
C SER A 246 -21.40 -13.21 -7.34
N SER A 247 -22.13 -12.51 -6.47
CA SER A 247 -23.27 -11.67 -6.80
C SER A 247 -23.28 -10.40 -5.95
N PRO A 248 -23.87 -9.29 -6.45
CA PRO A 248 -24.13 -8.10 -5.66
C PRO A 248 -24.91 -8.31 -4.37
N ALA A 249 -25.63 -9.44 -4.21
CA ALA A 249 -26.42 -9.74 -3.02
C ALA A 249 -25.63 -10.49 -1.92
N ASP A 250 -24.45 -11.03 -2.24
CA ASP A 250 -23.69 -11.91 -1.32
C ASP A 250 -23.09 -11.17 -0.11
N TRP A 251 -23.32 -9.85 0.02
CA TRP A 251 -22.93 -9.06 1.19
C TRP A 251 -23.77 -9.37 2.43
N GLU A 252 -25.01 -9.87 2.27
CA GLU A 252 -25.91 -10.17 3.39
C GLU A 252 -25.41 -11.32 4.26
N GLY A 253 -24.44 -12.11 3.76
CA GLY A 253 -23.98 -13.34 4.37
C GLY A 253 -25.00 -14.46 4.18
N THR A 254 -24.54 -15.66 3.85
CA THR A 254 -25.34 -16.86 4.10
C THR A 254 -25.63 -16.92 5.59
N VAL A 255 -26.91 -16.78 5.94
CA VAL A 255 -27.46 -17.03 7.30
C VAL A 255 -27.04 -18.40 7.79
#